data_AF-A0AAN6F5F4-F1
#
_entry.id   AF-A0AAN6F5F4-F1
#
_cell.length_a   1.000
_cell.length_b   1.000
_cell.length_c   1.000
_cell.angle_alpha   90.00
_cell.angle_beta   90.00
_cell.angle_gamma   90.00
#
_symmetry.space_group_name_H-M   'P 1'
#
loop_
_entity.id
_entity.type
_entity.pdbx_description
1 polymer ?
#
loop_
_entity_poly.entity_id
_entity_poly.type
_entity_poly.pdbx_seq_one_letter_code
_entity_poly.pdbx_strand_id
1 'polypeptide(L)'
;MPSDRDSIEQQRSITPPPLIGEERDEESRLLEVQARRDLESESCAPCHPPHLEAPVRRPPEKYRQIIEYWQSLGSTDDVVLCAQRSDWRKFRHYQRLQREYYGKKPFGLLEAEIRERRQRNGLDEDVQLLPDTRQQSRQQDLIEFQDFHLEFWERKTKDRQELRDQLEEARKIAGDRGAEGSGCAARDAISIPQVLEYADSILRWHDVFLQWIERQRVAMDPRPQTPVEQSRGDQDTSVSPLRYESSNAPVAVVEPPQSRPESTKPVSKDTTLTFPNSPRQILKRRKKKPRRSKEKALVQYSPHRVAKANRLAVIRTNLMQGRNVVAPGTIECNQSVNTRRLRSAQPLPADPS
;
A
#
# COMPACT_ATOMS: atom_id res chain seq x y z
N MET A 1 -54.22 -65.41 -10.18
CA MET A 1 -52.80 -65.31 -9.79
C MET A 1 -52.18 -64.16 -10.56
N PRO A 2 -52.28 -62.91 -10.06
CA PRO A 2 -51.60 -61.76 -10.64
C PRO A 2 -50.13 -61.82 -10.24
N SER A 3 -49.25 -61.73 -11.23
CA SER A 3 -47.80 -61.75 -11.05
C SER A 3 -47.31 -60.42 -10.46
N ASP A 4 -46.73 -60.50 -9.26
CA ASP A 4 -45.93 -59.47 -8.62
C ASP A 4 -44.67 -59.15 -9.45
N ARG A 5 -44.79 -58.29 -10.45
CA ARG A 5 -43.65 -57.76 -11.19
C ARG A 5 -43.88 -56.30 -11.57
N ASP A 6 -44.04 -55.43 -10.58
CA ASP A 6 -43.91 -53.98 -10.78
C ASP A 6 -43.43 -53.30 -9.48
N SER A 7 -42.33 -53.79 -8.93
CA SER A 7 -41.58 -53.08 -7.87
C SER A 7 -40.09 -53.15 -8.18
N ILE A 8 -39.72 -52.75 -9.39
CA ILE A 8 -38.37 -52.26 -9.64
C ILE A 8 -38.33 -50.88 -9.00
N GLU A 9 -37.87 -50.89 -7.76
CA GLU A 9 -37.39 -49.76 -6.99
C GLU A 9 -36.78 -48.70 -7.91
N GLN A 10 -37.54 -47.62 -8.10
CA GLN A 10 -37.02 -46.34 -8.51
C GLN A 10 -36.23 -45.76 -7.33
N GLN A 11 -35.17 -46.45 -6.90
CA GLN A 11 -34.10 -45.88 -6.07
C GLN A 11 -33.37 -44.86 -6.95
N ARG A 12 -34.03 -43.71 -7.16
CA ARG A 12 -33.37 -42.50 -7.59
C ARG A 12 -32.30 -42.26 -6.53
N SER A 13 -31.04 -42.42 -6.92
CA SER A 13 -29.87 -41.95 -6.19
C SER A 13 -30.09 -40.48 -5.85
N ILE A 14 -30.67 -40.20 -4.68
CA ILE A 14 -30.75 -38.86 -4.11
C ILE A 14 -29.34 -38.61 -3.58
N THR A 15 -28.47 -38.13 -4.45
CA THR A 15 -27.25 -37.47 -4.00
C THR A 15 -27.72 -36.30 -3.13
N PRO A 16 -27.41 -36.27 -1.82
CA PRO A 16 -27.83 -35.17 -0.97
C PRO A 16 -27.34 -33.86 -1.62
N PRO A 17 -28.19 -32.81 -1.67
CA PRO A 17 -27.78 -31.54 -2.24
C PRO A 17 -26.49 -31.09 -1.54
N PRO A 18 -25.45 -30.70 -2.29
CA PRO A 18 -24.18 -30.32 -1.70
C PRO A 18 -24.43 -29.25 -0.65
N LEU A 19 -23.84 -29.44 0.53
CA LEU A 19 -23.89 -28.44 1.58
C LEU A 19 -23.29 -27.17 0.99
N ILE A 20 -24.08 -26.10 0.92
CA ILE A 20 -23.75 -24.83 0.24
C ILE A 20 -22.38 -24.23 0.67
N GLY A 21 -21.82 -24.68 1.81
CA GLY A 21 -20.48 -24.33 2.27
C GLY A 21 -19.32 -25.10 1.63
N GLU A 22 -19.50 -26.38 1.27
CA GLU A 22 -18.40 -27.24 0.79
C GLU A 22 -17.91 -26.83 -0.60
N GLU A 23 -18.81 -26.45 -1.50
CA GLU A 23 -18.46 -25.95 -2.83
C GLU A 23 -17.67 -24.63 -2.77
N ARG A 24 -18.03 -23.74 -1.82
CA ARG A 24 -17.31 -22.48 -1.61
C ARG A 24 -15.90 -22.73 -1.07
N ASP A 25 -15.77 -23.68 -0.15
CA ASP A 25 -14.47 -24.05 0.41
C ASP A 25 -13.57 -24.65 -0.68
N GLU A 26 -14.10 -25.47 -1.59
CA GLU A 26 -13.35 -26.02 -2.73
C GLU A 26 -12.90 -24.94 -3.72
N GLU A 27 -13.79 -24.00 -4.09
CA GLU A 27 -13.41 -22.86 -4.93
C GLU A 27 -12.28 -22.05 -4.29
N SER A 28 -12.38 -21.80 -2.98
CA SER A 28 -11.36 -21.07 -2.22
C SER A 28 -10.02 -21.84 -2.18
N ARG A 29 -10.04 -23.16 -1.98
CA ARG A 29 -8.86 -24.03 -2.06
C ARG A 29 -8.17 -23.92 -3.41
N LEU A 30 -8.92 -24.06 -4.51
CA LEU A 30 -8.38 -24.00 -5.87
C LEU A 30 -7.75 -22.63 -6.17
N LEU A 31 -8.42 -21.55 -5.79
CA LEU A 31 -7.91 -20.19 -5.94
C LEU A 31 -6.61 -19.98 -5.15
N GLU A 32 -6.54 -20.47 -3.92
CA GLU A 32 -5.37 -20.33 -3.06
C GLU A 32 -4.17 -21.15 -3.57
N VAL A 33 -4.39 -22.37 -4.04
CA VAL A 33 -3.37 -23.21 -4.68
C VAL A 33 -2.82 -22.53 -5.93
N GLN A 34 -3.69 -21.96 -6.77
CA GLN A 34 -3.24 -21.21 -7.94
C GLN A 34 -2.47 -19.96 -7.54
N ALA A 35 -2.93 -19.23 -6.52
CA ALA A 35 -2.25 -18.03 -6.07
C ALA A 35 -0.85 -18.33 -5.51
N ARG A 36 -0.69 -19.44 -4.79
CA ARG A 36 0.62 -19.93 -4.34
C ARG A 36 1.57 -20.18 -5.50
N ARG A 37 1.14 -20.95 -6.50
CA ARG A 37 1.96 -21.25 -7.69
C ARG A 37 2.40 -19.98 -8.40
N ASP A 38 1.48 -19.03 -8.58
CA ASP A 38 1.80 -17.74 -9.20
C ASP A 38 2.85 -16.96 -8.39
N LEU A 39 2.65 -16.85 -7.06
CA LEU A 39 3.59 -16.17 -6.17
C LEU A 39 4.99 -16.80 -6.24
N GLU A 40 5.08 -18.12 -6.14
CA GLU A 40 6.34 -18.87 -6.19
C GLU A 40 7.01 -18.71 -7.57
N SER A 41 6.24 -18.75 -8.66
CA SER A 41 6.76 -18.52 -10.02
C SER A 41 7.30 -17.11 -10.24
N GLU A 42 6.76 -16.12 -9.52
CA GLU A 42 7.19 -14.72 -9.54
C GLU A 42 8.20 -14.41 -8.41
N SER A 43 8.80 -15.44 -7.80
CA SER A 43 9.77 -15.34 -6.69
C SER A 43 9.25 -14.69 -5.40
N CYS A 44 7.94 -14.50 -5.25
CA CYS A 44 7.33 -14.00 -4.02
C CYS A 44 7.16 -15.14 -3.00
N ALA A 45 7.50 -14.90 -1.73
CA ALA A 45 7.25 -15.86 -0.65
C ALA A 45 5.77 -15.86 -0.23
N PRO A 46 5.04 -16.99 -0.32
CA PRO A 46 3.71 -17.07 0.27
C PRO A 46 3.76 -16.78 1.77
N CYS A 47 2.79 -16.02 2.28
CA CYS A 47 2.77 -15.58 3.69
C CYS A 47 2.54 -16.70 4.71
N HIS A 48 2.11 -17.87 4.25
CA HIS A 48 2.02 -19.09 5.04
C HIS A 48 2.49 -20.32 4.25
N PRO A 49 2.93 -21.39 4.93
CA PRO A 49 3.37 -22.62 4.28
C PRO A 49 2.21 -23.42 3.66
N PRO A 50 2.50 -24.37 2.76
CA PRO A 50 1.48 -25.09 1.98
C PRO A 50 0.63 -26.07 2.80
N HIS A 51 1.07 -26.48 3.99
CA HIS A 51 0.30 -27.38 4.86
C HIS A 51 -0.82 -26.68 5.66
N LEU A 52 -0.94 -25.36 5.58
CA LEU A 52 -2.15 -24.69 6.08
C LEU A 52 -3.23 -24.79 5.02
N GLU A 53 -4.27 -25.57 5.33
CA GLU A 53 -5.44 -25.74 4.48
C GLU A 53 -6.24 -24.43 4.37
N ALA A 54 -6.62 -24.08 3.14
CA ALA A 54 -7.54 -22.99 2.87
C ALA A 54 -9.00 -23.48 2.93
N PRO A 55 -9.95 -22.64 3.41
CA PRO A 55 -9.73 -21.35 4.05
C PRO A 55 -9.09 -21.49 5.43
N VAL A 56 -8.15 -20.61 5.77
CA VAL A 56 -7.43 -20.70 7.05
C VAL A 56 -8.28 -20.16 8.19
N ARG A 57 -9.09 -21.04 8.80
CA ARG A 57 -10.03 -20.67 9.88
C ARG A 57 -9.37 -20.42 11.24
N ARG A 58 -8.27 -21.12 11.53
CA ARG A 58 -7.55 -21.04 12.81
C ARG A 58 -6.05 -21.01 12.54
N PRO A 59 -5.50 -19.86 12.13
CA PRO A 59 -4.09 -19.76 11.80
C PRO A 59 -3.21 -20.02 13.03
N PRO A 60 -2.10 -20.79 12.90
CA PRO A 60 -1.09 -20.92 13.94
C PRO A 60 -0.56 -19.55 14.37
N GLU A 61 -0.18 -19.40 15.65
CA GLU A 61 0.29 -18.13 16.24
C GLU A 61 1.34 -17.42 15.36
N LYS A 62 2.34 -18.17 14.87
CA LYS A 62 3.42 -17.64 14.03
C LYS A 62 2.97 -16.97 12.73
N TYR A 63 1.78 -17.29 12.21
CA TYR A 63 1.24 -16.74 10.96
C TYR A 63 -0.04 -15.93 11.17
N ARG A 64 -0.58 -15.88 12.39
CA ARG A 64 -1.88 -15.26 12.69
C ARG A 64 -1.92 -13.81 12.24
N GLN A 65 -0.96 -13.00 12.68
CA GLN A 65 -0.96 -11.57 12.41
C GLN A 65 -0.87 -11.25 10.91
N ILE A 66 -0.06 -11.99 10.14
CA ILE A 66 0.06 -11.76 8.70
C ILE A 66 -1.17 -12.26 7.93
N ILE A 67 -1.82 -13.33 8.39
CA ILE A 67 -3.07 -13.81 7.81
C ILE A 67 -4.20 -12.80 8.07
N GLU A 68 -4.32 -12.33 9.30
CA GLU A 68 -5.30 -11.30 9.68
C GLU A 68 -5.06 -9.98 8.90
N TYR A 69 -3.80 -9.60 8.67
CA TYR A 69 -3.46 -8.47 7.80
C TYR A 69 -4.10 -8.62 6.41
N TRP A 70 -3.89 -9.75 5.73
CA TRP A 70 -4.42 -9.96 4.39
C TRP A 70 -5.95 -10.04 4.36
N GLN A 71 -6.56 -10.63 5.39
CA GLN A 71 -8.01 -10.68 5.57
C GLN A 71 -8.60 -9.28 5.78
N SER A 72 -7.89 -8.39 6.49
CA SER A 72 -8.31 -7.00 6.72
C SER A 72 -8.43 -6.17 5.45
N LEU A 73 -7.78 -6.58 4.34
CA LEU A 73 -7.83 -5.86 3.07
C LEU A 73 -9.15 -6.03 2.30
N GLY A 74 -10.15 -6.73 2.84
CA GLY A 74 -11.58 -6.44 2.60
C GLY A 74 -12.18 -6.86 1.25
N SER A 75 -11.73 -7.96 0.66
CA SER A 75 -12.41 -8.54 -0.52
C SER A 75 -12.17 -10.04 -0.75
N THR A 76 -11.42 -10.68 0.14
CA THR A 76 -10.77 -11.97 -0.09
C THR A 76 -10.74 -12.78 1.20
N ASP A 77 -11.78 -12.65 2.02
CA ASP A 77 -11.83 -13.08 3.42
C ASP A 77 -11.32 -14.52 3.63
N ASP A 78 -11.56 -15.39 2.64
CA ASP A 78 -11.21 -16.82 2.67
C ASP A 78 -9.97 -17.20 1.82
N VAL A 79 -9.41 -16.27 1.03
CA VAL A 79 -8.32 -16.50 0.05
C VAL A 79 -7.18 -15.50 0.23
N VAL A 80 -6.38 -15.71 1.28
CA VAL A 80 -5.29 -14.86 1.75
C VAL A 80 -4.20 -14.68 0.68
N LEU A 81 -3.76 -15.76 0.03
CA LEU A 81 -2.74 -15.70 -1.01
C LEU A 81 -3.25 -15.01 -2.28
N CYS A 82 -4.55 -15.02 -2.55
CA CYS A 82 -5.10 -14.21 -3.64
C CYS A 82 -4.93 -12.71 -3.38
N ALA A 83 -5.11 -12.27 -2.13
CA ALA A 83 -4.85 -10.89 -1.73
C ALA A 83 -3.36 -10.55 -1.89
N GLN A 84 -2.48 -11.41 -1.36
CA GLN A 84 -1.04 -11.25 -1.48
C GLN A 84 -0.57 -11.20 -2.94
N ARG A 85 -1.06 -12.11 -3.80
CA ARG A 85 -0.76 -12.12 -5.23
C ARG A 85 -1.22 -10.85 -5.93
N SER A 86 -2.42 -10.36 -5.60
CA SER A 86 -2.92 -9.10 -6.16
C SER A 86 -1.97 -7.95 -5.81
N ASP A 87 -1.50 -7.91 -4.57
CA ASP A 87 -0.63 -6.86 -4.09
C ASP A 87 0.78 -6.94 -4.69
N TRP A 88 1.34 -8.15 -4.77
CA TRP A 88 2.60 -8.41 -5.48
C TRP A 88 2.55 -7.95 -6.93
N ARG A 89 1.44 -8.19 -7.64
CA ARG A 89 1.26 -7.70 -9.02
C ARG A 89 1.23 -6.18 -9.12
N LYS A 90 0.65 -5.47 -8.14
CA LYS A 90 0.71 -4.00 -8.08
C LYS A 90 2.14 -3.54 -7.88
N PHE A 91 2.88 -4.18 -6.98
CA PHE A 91 4.31 -3.93 -6.80
C PHE A 91 5.08 -4.15 -8.11
N ARG A 92 4.95 -5.29 -8.78
CA ARG A 92 5.67 -5.55 -10.04
C ARG A 92 5.31 -4.53 -11.12
N HIS A 93 4.09 -4.02 -11.12
CA HIS A 93 3.71 -2.91 -12.00
C HIS A 93 4.42 -1.60 -11.62
N TYR A 94 4.39 -1.23 -10.34
CA TYR A 94 5.09 -0.07 -9.81
C TYR A 94 6.60 -0.13 -10.08
N GLN A 95 7.22 -1.28 -9.83
CA GLN A 95 8.65 -1.52 -10.08
C GLN A 95 9.00 -1.26 -11.54
N ARG A 96 8.20 -1.76 -12.50
CA ARG A 96 8.42 -1.46 -13.93
C ARG A 96 8.34 0.04 -14.23
N LEU A 97 7.40 0.76 -13.64
CA LEU A 97 7.27 2.21 -13.82
C LEU A 97 8.46 2.96 -13.23
N GLN A 98 8.92 2.56 -12.05
CA GLN A 98 10.12 3.12 -11.42
C GLN A 98 11.36 2.88 -12.29
N ARG A 99 11.52 1.65 -12.81
CA ARG A 99 12.62 1.33 -13.74
C ARG A 99 12.56 2.14 -15.03
N GLU A 100 11.38 2.38 -15.60
CA GLU A 100 11.24 3.23 -16.79
C GLU A 100 11.61 4.69 -16.48
N TYR A 101 11.17 5.20 -15.33
CA TYR A 101 11.47 6.55 -14.88
C TYR A 101 12.98 6.75 -14.64
N TYR A 102 13.59 5.82 -13.91
CA TYR A 102 15.02 5.84 -13.59
C TYR A 102 15.91 5.35 -14.72
N GLY A 103 15.39 4.69 -15.76
CA GLY A 103 16.16 4.34 -16.96
C GLY A 103 16.59 5.58 -17.77
N LYS A 104 15.95 6.73 -17.55
CA LYS A 104 16.34 8.03 -18.13
C LYS A 104 17.26 8.84 -17.21
N LYS A 105 17.46 8.37 -15.98
CA LYS A 105 18.27 9.01 -14.93
C LYS A 105 19.42 8.06 -14.54
N PRO A 106 20.37 8.52 -13.72
CA PRO A 106 21.29 7.59 -13.08
C PRO A 106 20.52 6.65 -12.14
N PHE A 107 20.67 5.34 -12.34
CA PHE A 107 20.01 4.32 -11.52
C PHE A 107 20.36 4.44 -10.03
N GLY A 108 21.58 4.87 -9.70
CA GLY A 108 22.02 5.08 -8.31
C GLY A 108 21.19 6.10 -7.53
N LEU A 109 20.39 6.95 -8.19
CA LEU A 109 19.42 7.81 -7.50
C LEU A 109 18.28 7.01 -6.87
N LEU A 110 17.81 5.95 -7.54
CA LEU A 110 16.79 5.06 -6.99
C LEU A 110 17.34 4.32 -5.76
N GLU A 111 18.55 3.79 -5.86
CA GLU A 111 19.20 3.12 -4.72
C GLU A 111 19.41 4.05 -3.53
N ALA A 112 19.83 5.30 -3.78
CA ALA A 112 19.99 6.31 -2.75
C ALA A 112 18.65 6.64 -2.06
N GLU A 113 17.57 6.82 -2.84
CA GLU A 113 16.23 7.09 -2.30
C GLU A 113 15.72 5.94 -1.43
N ILE A 114 15.88 4.70 -1.90
CA ILE A 114 15.51 3.50 -1.14
C ILE A 114 16.33 3.41 0.16
N ARG A 115 17.65 3.65 0.09
CA ARG A 115 18.52 3.62 1.26
C ARG A 115 18.11 4.66 2.29
N GLU A 116 17.87 5.90 1.86
CA GLU A 116 17.43 6.98 2.75
C GLU A 116 16.08 6.65 3.41
N ARG A 117 15.10 6.15 2.65
CA ARG A 117 13.79 5.76 3.20
C ARG A 117 13.93 4.63 4.21
N ARG A 118 14.74 3.62 3.93
CA ARG A 118 15.02 2.52 4.85
C ARG A 118 15.68 3.00 6.14
N GLN A 119 16.70 3.86 6.02
CA GLN A 119 17.40 4.44 7.16
C GLN A 119 16.46 5.23 8.08
N ARG A 120 15.58 6.07 7.50
CA ARG A 120 14.56 6.82 8.26
C ARG A 120 13.58 5.92 9.03
N ASN A 121 13.42 4.66 8.59
CA ASN A 121 12.56 3.67 9.23
C ASN A 121 13.34 2.63 10.06
N GLY A 122 14.62 2.88 10.36
CA GLY A 122 15.45 2.03 11.21
C GLY A 122 15.78 0.67 10.59
N LEU A 123 15.80 0.57 9.26
CA LEU A 123 16.16 -0.64 8.52
C LEU A 123 17.61 -0.55 8.01
N ASP A 124 18.20 -1.73 7.76
CA ASP A 124 19.56 -1.89 7.23
C ASP A 124 19.78 -1.10 5.91
N GLU A 125 20.95 -0.45 5.82
CA GLU A 125 21.38 0.45 4.74
C GLU A 125 22.01 -0.28 3.55
N ASP A 126 22.36 -1.56 3.71
CA ASP A 126 23.01 -2.33 2.66
C ASP A 126 22.00 -2.71 1.55
N VAL A 127 21.76 -1.72 0.70
CA VAL A 127 20.92 -1.78 -0.49
C VAL A 127 21.83 -1.78 -1.70
N GLN A 128 21.85 -2.93 -2.38
CA GLN A 128 22.48 -3.11 -3.68
C GLN A 128 21.43 -3.68 -4.61
N LEU A 129 21.00 -2.91 -5.61
CA LEU A 129 19.98 -3.31 -6.57
C LEU A 129 20.60 -3.41 -7.96
N LEU A 130 20.11 -4.35 -8.75
CA LEU A 130 20.52 -4.45 -10.15
C LEU A 130 19.54 -3.64 -11.03
N PRO A 131 20.04 -2.87 -12.00
CA PRO A 131 19.19 -2.13 -12.93
C PRO A 131 18.20 -3.03 -13.68
N ASP A 132 18.65 -4.21 -14.09
CA ASP A 132 17.82 -5.22 -14.76
C ASP A 132 17.08 -6.08 -13.73
N THR A 133 15.75 -5.96 -13.69
CA THR A 133 14.88 -6.70 -12.77
C THR A 133 14.89 -8.21 -13.01
N ARG A 134 15.33 -8.67 -14.18
CA ARG A 134 15.44 -10.10 -14.48
C ARG A 134 16.64 -10.76 -13.83
N GLN A 135 17.63 -9.96 -13.45
CA GLN A 135 18.86 -10.43 -12.81
C GLN A 135 18.80 -10.29 -11.29
N GLN A 136 17.74 -9.65 -10.77
CA GLN A 136 17.61 -9.42 -9.35
C GLN A 136 17.41 -10.74 -8.60
N SER A 137 18.10 -10.84 -7.48
CA SER A 137 17.84 -11.88 -6.50
C SER A 137 16.48 -11.64 -5.83
N ARG A 138 15.95 -12.71 -5.25
CA ARG A 138 14.73 -12.66 -4.44
C ARG A 138 14.83 -11.65 -3.29
N GLN A 139 16.01 -11.52 -2.69
CA GLN A 139 16.26 -10.56 -1.61
C GLN A 139 16.15 -9.12 -2.11
N GLN A 140 16.69 -8.82 -3.29
CA GLN A 140 16.59 -7.49 -3.91
C GLN A 140 15.14 -7.13 -4.26
N ASP A 141 14.38 -8.09 -4.80
CA ASP A 141 12.95 -7.92 -5.04
C ASP A 141 12.17 -7.65 -3.73
N LEU A 142 12.52 -8.31 -2.63
CA LEU A 142 11.93 -8.03 -1.31
C LEU A 142 12.31 -6.66 -0.75
N ILE A 143 13.53 -6.19 -0.97
CA ILE A 143 13.97 -4.84 -0.56
C ILE A 143 13.11 -3.79 -1.24
N GLU A 144 12.90 -3.91 -2.56
CA GLU A 144 12.03 -2.99 -3.31
C GLU A 144 10.57 -3.15 -2.94
N PHE A 145 10.11 -4.36 -2.63
CA PHE A 145 8.74 -4.57 -2.16
C PHE A 145 8.51 -3.91 -0.79
N GLN A 146 9.47 -4.02 0.13
CA GLN A 146 9.43 -3.33 1.40
C GLN A 146 9.41 -1.81 1.21
N ASP A 147 10.25 -1.29 0.33
CA ASP A 147 10.30 0.14 0.00
C ASP A 147 8.98 0.67 -0.57
N PHE A 148 8.35 -0.08 -1.48
CA PHE A 148 7.02 0.20 -2.01
C PHE A 148 5.97 0.34 -0.89
N HIS A 149 6.07 -0.51 0.14
CA HIS A 149 5.19 -0.44 1.30
C HIS A 149 5.55 0.64 2.32
N LEU A 150 6.84 0.97 2.47
CA LEU A 150 7.27 2.14 3.24
C LEU A 150 6.73 3.44 2.64
N GLU A 151 6.80 3.60 1.31
CA GLU A 151 6.23 4.78 0.66
C GLU A 151 4.71 4.89 0.88
N PHE A 152 4.00 3.75 0.83
CA PHE A 152 2.57 3.70 1.16
C PHE A 152 2.31 4.10 2.62
N TRP A 153 3.12 3.59 3.55
CA TRP A 153 3.02 3.88 4.97
C TRP A 153 3.28 5.36 5.28
N GLU A 154 4.32 5.96 4.69
CA GLU A 154 4.65 7.39 4.84
C GLU A 154 3.47 8.26 4.38
N ARG A 155 2.87 7.92 3.23
CA ARG A 155 1.69 8.62 2.70
C ARG A 155 0.51 8.51 3.65
N LYS A 156 0.23 7.32 4.18
CA LYS A 156 -0.90 7.11 5.11
C LYS A 156 -0.68 7.79 6.46
N THR A 157 0.56 7.84 6.94
CA THR A 157 0.92 8.59 8.14
C THR A 157 0.68 10.08 7.95
N LYS A 158 1.02 10.62 6.77
CA LYS A 158 0.72 12.01 6.41
C LYS A 158 -0.79 12.27 6.32
N ASP A 159 -1.55 11.41 5.63
CA ASP A 159 -3.02 11.52 5.55
C ASP A 159 -3.66 11.54 6.95
N ARG A 160 -3.19 10.66 7.86
CA ARG A 160 -3.64 10.64 9.26
C ARG A 160 -3.32 11.95 9.98
N GLN A 161 -2.12 12.50 9.81
CA GLN A 161 -1.74 13.75 10.46
C GLN A 161 -2.62 14.91 9.95
N GLU A 162 -2.87 14.98 8.64
CA GLU A 162 -3.75 15.98 8.06
C GLU A 162 -5.18 15.88 8.63
N LEU A 163 -5.71 14.67 8.82
CA LEU A 163 -7.00 14.46 9.47
C LEU A 163 -7.02 14.91 10.95
N ARG A 164 -5.91 14.74 11.68
CA ARG A 164 -5.79 15.24 13.06
C ARG A 164 -5.81 16.76 13.09
N ASP A 165 -5.07 17.39 12.18
CA ASP A 165 -5.01 18.85 12.07
C ASP A 165 -6.41 19.42 11.70
N GLN A 166 -7.13 18.76 10.78
CA GLN A 166 -8.52 19.12 10.43
C GLN A 166 -9.48 18.97 11.61
N LEU A 167 -9.35 17.92 12.42
CA LEU A 167 -10.17 17.72 13.61
C LEU A 167 -9.93 18.84 14.64
N GLU A 168 -8.67 19.22 14.85
CA GLU A 168 -8.32 20.27 15.79
C GLU A 168 -8.84 21.64 15.34
N GLU A 169 -8.69 21.96 14.05
CA GLU A 169 -9.25 23.18 13.48
C GLU A 169 -10.79 23.20 13.56
N ALA A 170 -11.46 22.07 13.28
CA ALA A 170 -12.92 21.96 13.42
C ALA A 170 -13.38 22.19 14.86
N ARG A 171 -12.64 21.66 15.85
CA ARG A 171 -12.90 21.90 17.28
C ARG A 171 -12.71 23.36 17.66
N LYS A 172 -11.64 23.98 17.19
CA LYS A 172 -11.37 25.41 17.40
C LYS A 172 -12.48 26.29 16.84
N ILE A 173 -12.90 26.06 15.60
CA ILE A 173 -14.01 26.80 14.95
C ILE A 173 -15.32 26.62 15.73
N ALA A 174 -15.60 25.42 16.22
CA ALA A 174 -16.79 25.14 17.03
C ALA A 174 -16.76 25.83 18.40
N GLY A 175 -15.57 26.10 18.95
CA GLY A 175 -15.40 26.87 20.19
C GLY A 175 -15.51 28.39 19.99
N ASP A 176 -14.97 28.92 18.89
CA ASP A 176 -14.85 30.36 18.66
C ASP A 176 -16.11 30.99 18.03
N ARG A 177 -16.84 30.26 17.20
CA ARG A 177 -18.06 30.77 16.55
C ARG A 177 -19.28 30.32 17.33
N GLY A 178 -20.04 31.30 17.87
CA GLY A 178 -21.41 31.07 18.33
C GLY A 178 -22.27 30.36 17.27
N ALA A 179 -23.44 29.87 17.70
CA ALA A 179 -24.28 28.85 17.06
C ALA A 179 -24.48 28.93 15.51
N GLU A 180 -24.31 30.10 14.88
CA GLU A 180 -24.63 30.33 13.46
C GLU A 180 -23.57 29.79 12.47
N GLY A 181 -22.34 29.50 12.90
CA GLY A 181 -21.30 28.88 12.05
C GLY A 181 -21.11 27.36 12.23
N SER A 182 -21.88 26.75 13.14
CA SER A 182 -21.57 25.48 13.79
C SER A 182 -21.87 24.22 12.97
N GLY A 183 -22.83 24.27 12.04
CA GLY A 183 -23.40 23.05 11.44
C GLY A 183 -22.42 22.16 10.66
N CYS A 184 -21.47 22.74 9.92
CA CYS A 184 -20.46 21.95 9.19
C CYS A 184 -19.35 21.46 10.13
N ALA A 185 -18.78 22.35 10.93
CA ALA A 185 -17.72 22.03 11.88
C ALA A 185 -18.15 20.95 12.89
N ALA A 186 -19.41 20.97 13.33
CA ALA A 186 -19.99 19.95 14.20
C ALA A 186 -20.10 18.57 13.53
N ARG A 187 -20.45 18.51 12.23
CA ARG A 187 -20.48 17.24 11.48
C ARG A 187 -19.08 16.68 11.27
N ASP A 188 -18.12 17.54 10.94
CA ASP A 188 -16.73 17.16 10.75
C ASP A 188 -16.13 16.64 12.07
N ALA A 189 -16.41 17.32 13.19
CA ALA A 189 -16.01 16.88 14.52
C ALA A 189 -16.55 15.50 14.93
N ILE A 190 -17.68 15.06 14.36
CA ILE A 190 -18.27 13.73 14.61
C ILE A 190 -17.71 12.67 13.66
N SER A 191 -17.50 13.01 12.39
CA SER A 191 -17.10 12.04 11.35
C SER A 191 -15.59 11.80 11.27
N ILE A 192 -14.77 12.83 11.47
CA ILE A 192 -13.29 12.71 11.39
C ILE A 192 -12.74 11.67 12.39
N PRO A 193 -13.21 11.56 13.65
CA PRO A 193 -12.74 10.53 14.57
C PRO A 193 -12.88 9.10 14.06
N GLN A 194 -13.98 8.77 13.38
CA GLN A 194 -14.18 7.43 12.79
C GLN A 194 -13.18 7.16 11.66
N VAL A 195 -12.92 8.17 10.82
CA VAL A 195 -11.93 8.08 9.74
C VAL A 195 -10.52 7.94 10.31
N LEU A 196 -10.20 8.65 11.40
CA LEU A 196 -8.93 8.53 12.12
C LEU A 196 -8.74 7.14 12.72
N GLU A 197 -9.76 6.57 13.37
CA GLU A 197 -9.69 5.21 13.93
C GLU A 197 -9.44 4.15 12.84
N TYR A 198 -10.08 4.31 11.69
CA TYR A 198 -9.84 3.46 10.53
C TYR A 198 -8.41 3.63 9.98
N ALA A 199 -7.92 4.87 9.85
CA ALA A 199 -6.56 5.16 9.41
C ALA A 199 -5.50 4.58 10.37
N ASP A 200 -5.70 4.73 11.69
CA ASP A 200 -4.85 4.14 12.72
C ASP A 200 -4.85 2.61 12.65
N SER A 201 -6.01 2.00 12.38
CA SER A 201 -6.11 0.55 12.17
C SER A 201 -5.33 0.09 10.94
N ILE A 202 -5.44 0.81 9.82
CA ILE A 202 -4.65 0.51 8.61
C ILE A 202 -3.15 0.58 8.92
N LEU A 203 -2.68 1.63 9.59
CA LEU A 203 -1.26 1.81 9.90
C LEU A 203 -0.74 0.68 10.79
N ARG A 204 -1.48 0.32 11.87
CA ARG A 204 -1.11 -0.81 12.74
C ARG A 204 -0.99 -2.13 11.97
N TRP A 205 -1.96 -2.42 11.10
CA TRP A 205 -1.92 -3.60 10.25
C TRP A 205 -0.74 -3.56 9.27
N HIS A 206 -0.42 -2.38 8.73
CA HIS A 206 0.71 -2.22 7.83
C HIS A 206 2.06 -2.41 8.53
N ASP A 207 2.19 -2.02 9.79
CA ASP A 207 3.40 -2.26 10.60
C ASP A 207 3.66 -3.77 10.75
N VAL A 208 2.63 -4.56 11.01
CA VAL A 208 2.70 -6.04 11.04
C VAL A 208 3.24 -6.56 9.71
N PHE A 209 2.76 -6.01 8.59
CA PHE A 209 3.19 -6.44 7.27
C PHE A 209 4.64 -6.09 6.97
N LEU A 210 5.07 -4.87 7.28
CA LEU A 210 6.47 -4.43 7.13
C LEU A 210 7.42 -5.30 7.96
N GLN A 211 7.04 -5.63 9.20
CA GLN A 211 7.80 -6.55 10.05
C GLN A 211 7.86 -7.96 9.45
N TRP A 212 6.77 -8.45 8.85
CA TRP A 212 6.76 -9.74 8.17
C TRP A 212 7.72 -9.74 6.98
N ILE A 213 7.71 -8.71 6.14
CA ILE A 213 8.65 -8.58 5.00
C ILE A 213 10.10 -8.59 5.51
N GLU A 214 10.40 -7.84 6.57
CA GLU A 214 11.74 -7.79 7.14
C GLU A 214 12.20 -9.16 7.65
N ARG A 215 11.33 -9.90 8.35
CA ARG A 215 11.62 -11.28 8.79
C ARG A 215 11.91 -12.20 7.59
N GLN A 216 11.17 -12.06 6.49
CA GLN A 216 11.45 -12.83 5.27
C GLN A 216 12.80 -12.45 4.67
N ARG A 217 13.14 -11.16 4.62
CA ARG A 217 14.42 -10.67 4.10
C ARG A 217 15.60 -11.23 4.90
N VAL A 218 15.56 -11.10 6.23
CA VAL A 218 16.63 -11.58 7.14
C VAL A 218 16.79 -13.10 7.05
N ALA A 219 15.71 -13.85 6.88
CA ALA A 219 15.79 -15.30 6.70
C ALA A 219 16.47 -15.74 5.39
N MET A 220 16.51 -14.87 4.36
CA MET A 220 17.17 -15.16 3.08
C MET A 220 18.67 -14.83 3.07
N ASP A 221 19.10 -13.89 3.92
CA ASP A 221 20.51 -13.53 4.10
C ASP A 221 20.84 -13.61 5.60
N PRO A 222 21.05 -14.84 6.12
CA PRO A 222 21.54 -15.02 7.46
C PRO A 222 23.01 -14.60 7.48
N ARG A 223 23.27 -13.30 7.40
CA ARG A 223 24.58 -12.78 7.75
C ARG A 223 24.92 -13.33 9.12
N PRO A 224 26.15 -13.81 9.35
CA PRO A 224 26.58 -14.13 10.70
C PRO A 224 26.26 -12.90 11.54
N GLN A 225 25.45 -13.06 12.59
CA GLN A 225 25.23 -11.98 13.54
C GLN A 225 26.64 -11.53 13.93
N THR A 226 27.03 -10.33 13.49
CA THR A 226 28.29 -9.74 13.94
C THR A 226 28.19 -9.83 15.46
N PRO A 227 29.14 -10.51 16.12
CA PRO A 227 29.07 -10.68 17.56
C PRO A 227 28.81 -9.30 18.11
N VAL A 228 27.63 -9.11 18.71
CA VAL A 228 27.32 -7.87 19.39
C VAL A 228 28.49 -7.73 20.35
N GLU A 229 29.38 -6.78 20.09
CA GLU A 229 30.41 -6.38 21.03
C GLU A 229 29.59 -6.02 22.26
N GLN A 230 29.46 -6.98 23.17
CA GLN A 230 29.05 -6.74 24.53
C GLN A 230 30.10 -5.77 24.99
N SER A 231 29.74 -4.48 24.91
CA SER A 231 30.39 -3.40 25.60
C SER A 231 30.36 -3.84 27.05
N ARG A 232 31.40 -4.59 27.43
CA ARG A 232 31.72 -4.94 28.80
C ARG A 232 31.88 -3.58 29.42
N GLY A 233 30.87 -3.20 30.20
CA GLY A 233 30.91 -2.00 30.99
C GLY A 233 32.27 -1.93 31.67
N ASP A 234 32.93 -0.80 31.43
CA ASP A 234 34.03 -0.31 32.23
C ASP A 234 33.64 -0.46 33.70
N GLN A 235 34.22 -1.47 34.36
CA GLN A 235 34.49 -1.34 35.77
C GLN A 235 35.80 -0.59 35.88
N ASP A 236 35.67 0.67 36.26
CA ASP A 236 36.71 1.44 36.91
C ASP A 236 37.45 0.57 37.92
N THR A 237 38.71 0.26 37.64
CA THR A 237 39.71 0.16 38.69
C THR A 237 41.04 0.64 38.13
N SER A 238 41.38 1.86 38.55
CA SER A 238 42.72 2.42 38.48
C SER A 238 43.77 1.40 38.91
N VAL A 239 44.88 1.29 38.16
CA VAL A 239 46.27 1.43 38.64
C VAL A 239 47.19 1.30 37.41
N SER A 240 47.75 2.42 36.96
CA SER A 240 49.12 2.45 36.41
C SER A 240 50.10 2.55 37.60
N PRO A 241 51.42 2.23 37.49
CA PRO A 241 52.21 2.10 36.26
C PRO A 241 53.23 0.92 36.27
N LEU A 242 53.76 0.54 35.10
CA LEU A 242 55.20 0.29 34.98
C LEU A 242 55.68 0.36 33.54
N ARG A 243 56.55 1.35 33.32
CA ARG A 243 57.48 1.48 32.20
C ARG A 243 58.30 0.20 32.05
N TYR A 244 58.43 -0.28 30.83
CA TYR A 244 59.67 -0.93 30.41
C TYR A 244 59.98 -0.47 28.98
N GLU A 245 60.99 0.39 28.88
CA GLU A 245 61.75 0.63 27.66
C GLU A 245 62.57 -0.64 27.35
N SER A 246 62.58 -1.11 26.11
CA SER A 246 63.85 -1.56 25.51
C SER A 246 63.74 -1.82 24.00
N SER A 247 64.49 -1.01 23.26
CA SER A 247 65.32 -1.31 22.09
C SER A 247 64.76 -2.02 20.85
N ASN A 248 64.73 -1.22 19.77
CA ASN A 248 65.62 -1.30 18.60
C ASN A 248 65.89 -2.68 17.95
N ALA A 249 65.46 -2.85 16.70
CA ALA A 249 66.33 -2.87 15.50
C ALA A 249 65.57 -3.37 14.24
N PRO A 250 66.06 -3.03 13.01
CA PRO A 250 65.26 -2.95 11.78
C PRO A 250 65.48 -4.13 10.83
N VAL A 251 64.48 -4.51 10.02
CA VAL A 251 64.69 -5.42 8.88
C VAL A 251 63.81 -5.05 7.68
N ALA A 252 64.53 -4.74 6.59
CA ALA A 252 64.26 -4.96 5.16
C ALA A 252 63.02 -4.34 4.49
N VAL A 253 63.33 -3.24 3.80
CA VAL A 253 62.81 -2.77 2.52
C VAL A 253 62.65 -3.91 1.49
N VAL A 254 61.46 -4.03 0.89
CA VAL A 254 61.27 -4.55 -0.48
C VAL A 254 60.17 -3.72 -1.16
N GLU A 255 60.56 -2.83 -2.06
CA GLU A 255 59.71 -2.19 -3.06
C GLU A 255 59.31 -3.18 -4.16
N PRO A 256 58.10 -3.01 -4.74
CA PRO A 256 57.90 -3.26 -6.16
C PRO A 256 57.42 -1.99 -6.91
N PRO A 257 57.61 -1.95 -8.24
CA PRO A 257 57.84 -0.72 -8.98
C PRO A 257 56.58 0.08 -9.32
N GLN A 258 56.80 1.40 -9.30
CA GLN A 258 55.97 2.43 -9.91
C GLN A 258 55.82 2.23 -11.41
N SER A 259 54.59 2.34 -11.91
CA SER A 259 54.31 2.75 -13.28
C SER A 259 53.30 3.90 -13.28
N ARG A 260 53.80 5.11 -13.55
CA ARG A 260 53.06 6.30 -14.00
C ARG A 260 52.51 6.08 -15.42
N PRO A 261 51.42 6.77 -15.78
CA PRO A 261 51.56 7.92 -16.71
C PRO A 261 50.85 9.17 -16.16
N GLU A 262 51.53 10.32 -16.11
CA GLU A 262 51.33 11.47 -17.02
C GLU A 262 49.85 11.95 -17.05
N SER A 263 49.43 12.86 -16.19
CA SER A 263 49.62 14.32 -16.25
C SER A 263 49.28 14.97 -17.60
N THR A 264 48.02 15.36 -17.77
CA THR A 264 47.65 16.56 -18.54
C THR A 264 46.74 17.47 -17.71
N LYS A 265 47.09 18.76 -17.75
CA LYS A 265 46.64 19.91 -16.95
C LYS A 265 45.14 20.25 -17.11
N PRO A 266 44.57 21.03 -16.17
CA PRO A 266 43.17 21.43 -16.19
C PRO A 266 42.96 22.66 -17.08
N VAL A 267 41.88 22.65 -17.87
CA VAL A 267 41.35 23.86 -18.54
C VAL A 267 40.06 24.26 -17.86
N SER A 268 40.17 25.37 -17.12
CA SER A 268 39.06 26.17 -16.63
C SER A 268 38.25 26.73 -17.80
N LYS A 269 36.92 26.54 -17.75
CA LYS A 269 35.96 27.42 -18.42
C LYS A 269 34.73 27.58 -17.54
N ASP A 270 34.66 28.72 -16.87
CA ASP A 270 33.41 29.33 -16.45
C ASP A 270 32.46 29.38 -17.65
N THR A 271 31.31 28.71 -17.53
CA THR A 271 30.21 28.86 -18.47
C THR A 271 28.95 29.14 -17.68
N THR A 272 28.73 30.43 -17.44
CA THR A 272 27.48 31.04 -17.00
C THR A 272 26.44 30.83 -18.09
N LEU A 273 25.66 29.75 -18.02
CA LEU A 273 24.53 29.50 -18.91
C LEU A 273 23.26 30.08 -18.30
N THR A 274 22.98 31.33 -18.70
CA THR A 274 21.69 31.99 -18.57
C THR A 274 20.65 31.24 -19.40
N PHE A 275 19.63 30.66 -18.76
CA PHE A 275 18.48 30.10 -19.47
C PHE A 275 17.53 31.22 -19.93
N PRO A 276 17.19 31.33 -21.22
CA PRO A 276 16.11 32.20 -21.63
C PRO A 276 14.77 31.54 -21.32
N ASN A 277 13.97 32.25 -20.54
CA ASN A 277 12.52 32.08 -20.46
C ASN A 277 11.94 32.02 -21.88
N SER A 278 11.24 30.92 -22.21
CA SER A 278 10.40 30.88 -23.40
C SER A 278 9.03 30.27 -23.09
N PRO A 279 7.94 30.82 -23.67
CA PRO A 279 6.59 30.65 -23.16
C PRO A 279 5.95 29.34 -23.59
N ARG A 280 5.10 28.81 -22.70
CA ARG A 280 4.23 27.65 -22.89
C ARG A 280 3.45 27.72 -24.21
N GLN A 281 3.77 26.84 -25.16
CA GLN A 281 2.87 26.54 -26.28
C GLN A 281 1.83 25.50 -25.84
N ILE A 282 0.57 25.93 -25.85
CA ILE A 282 -0.61 25.12 -25.58
C ILE A 282 -0.83 24.18 -26.77
N LEU A 283 -0.53 22.89 -26.60
CA LEU A 283 -0.79 21.87 -27.61
C LEU A 283 -2.30 21.62 -27.73
N LYS A 284 -2.88 21.95 -28.88
CA LYS A 284 -4.31 21.77 -29.18
C LYS A 284 -4.72 20.30 -29.14
N ARG A 285 -5.68 19.99 -28.25
CA ARG A 285 -6.26 18.67 -27.99
C ARG A 285 -7.09 18.19 -29.19
N ARG A 286 -6.56 17.23 -29.97
CA ARG A 286 -7.30 16.57 -31.06
C ARG A 286 -8.37 15.63 -30.49
N LYS A 287 -9.64 15.83 -30.88
CA LYS A 287 -10.79 14.96 -30.56
C LYS A 287 -10.59 13.58 -31.22
N LYS A 288 -10.41 12.52 -30.42
CA LYS A 288 -10.44 11.13 -30.91
C LYS A 288 -11.88 10.61 -30.90
N LYS A 289 -12.34 10.07 -32.03
CA LYS A 289 -13.63 9.38 -32.19
C LYS A 289 -13.65 8.05 -31.41
N PRO A 290 -14.81 7.59 -30.93
CA PRO A 290 -14.92 6.34 -30.17
C PRO A 290 -14.77 5.14 -31.11
N ARG A 291 -13.84 4.23 -30.76
CA ARG A 291 -13.70 2.91 -31.39
C ARG A 291 -14.66 1.93 -30.73
N ARG A 292 -15.50 1.31 -31.55
CA ARG A 292 -16.43 0.23 -31.20
C ARG A 292 -15.62 -1.02 -30.86
N SER A 293 -15.66 -1.49 -29.61
CA SER A 293 -15.01 -2.75 -29.20
C SER A 293 -15.91 -3.94 -29.56
N LYS A 294 -15.34 -4.90 -30.29
CA LYS A 294 -15.89 -6.24 -30.49
C LYS A 294 -15.70 -7.03 -29.19
N GLU A 295 -16.81 -7.36 -28.55
CA GLU A 295 -16.88 -8.24 -27.40
C GLU A 295 -16.84 -9.69 -27.92
N LYS A 296 -15.83 -10.46 -27.48
CA LYS A 296 -15.80 -11.92 -27.65
C LYS A 296 -15.68 -12.56 -26.27
N ALA A 297 -16.72 -13.34 -25.97
CA ALA A 297 -16.81 -14.46 -25.04
C ALA A 297 -15.77 -14.51 -23.89
N LEU A 298 -16.17 -13.95 -22.74
CA LEU A 298 -15.63 -14.33 -21.45
C LEU A 298 -16.65 -15.24 -20.75
N VAL A 299 -16.14 -16.33 -20.18
CA VAL A 299 -16.84 -17.31 -19.34
C VAL A 299 -17.79 -16.61 -18.37
N GLN A 300 -19.02 -17.11 -18.34
CA GLN A 300 -20.20 -16.53 -17.70
C GLN A 300 -20.09 -16.61 -16.16
N TYR A 301 -19.33 -15.72 -15.54
CA TYR A 301 -19.49 -15.45 -14.11
C TYR A 301 -20.85 -14.77 -13.88
N SER A 302 -21.59 -15.24 -12.87
CA SER A 302 -22.89 -14.69 -12.48
C SER A 302 -22.87 -13.15 -12.46
N PRO A 303 -23.72 -12.46 -13.26
CA PRO A 303 -23.75 -11.00 -13.36
C PRO A 303 -23.88 -10.29 -12.00
N HIS A 304 -24.50 -10.96 -11.03
CA HIS A 304 -24.66 -10.45 -9.67
C HIS A 304 -23.34 -10.34 -8.89
N ARG A 305 -22.39 -11.26 -9.12
CA ARG A 305 -21.10 -11.27 -8.41
C ARG A 305 -20.13 -10.23 -8.99
N VAL A 306 -20.14 -10.03 -10.31
CA VAL A 306 -19.34 -8.99 -10.99
C VAL A 306 -19.84 -7.58 -10.61
N ALA A 307 -21.15 -7.38 -10.48
CA ALA A 307 -21.71 -6.10 -10.05
C ALA A 307 -21.36 -5.74 -8.60
N LYS A 308 -21.29 -6.73 -7.69
CA LYS A 308 -20.90 -6.52 -6.29
C LYS A 308 -19.41 -6.19 -6.16
N ALA A 309 -18.55 -6.92 -6.86
CA ALA A 309 -17.11 -6.64 -6.89
C ALA A 309 -16.80 -5.25 -7.47
N ASN A 310 -17.49 -4.86 -8.55
CA ASN A 310 -17.32 -3.54 -9.16
C ASN A 310 -17.83 -2.39 -8.28
N ARG A 311 -18.95 -2.56 -7.55
CA ARG A 311 -19.43 -1.54 -6.59
C ARG A 311 -18.44 -1.33 -5.44
N LEU A 312 -17.86 -2.40 -4.90
CA LEU A 312 -16.89 -2.32 -3.81
C LEU A 312 -15.54 -1.74 -4.28
N ALA A 313 -15.10 -2.06 -5.50
CA ALA A 313 -13.93 -1.44 -6.10
C ALA A 313 -14.09 0.09 -6.27
N VAL A 314 -15.28 0.57 -6.65
CA VAL A 314 -15.58 2.01 -6.80
C VAL A 314 -15.64 2.72 -5.44
N ILE A 315 -16.23 2.11 -4.42
CA ILE A 315 -16.25 2.68 -3.07
C ILE A 315 -14.83 2.79 -2.51
N ARG A 316 -14.01 1.74 -2.71
CA ARG A 316 -12.62 1.69 -2.26
C ARG A 316 -11.73 2.69 -2.99
N THR A 317 -11.86 2.85 -4.31
CA THR A 317 -11.04 3.83 -5.06
C THR A 317 -11.42 5.27 -4.71
N ASN A 318 -12.69 5.56 -4.46
CA ASN A 318 -13.12 6.90 -4.03
C ASN A 318 -12.66 7.22 -2.60
N LEU A 319 -12.75 6.25 -1.68
CA LEU A 319 -12.24 6.38 -0.31
C LEU A 319 -10.71 6.53 -0.29
N MET A 320 -9.99 5.81 -1.15
CA MET A 320 -8.53 5.87 -1.27
C MET A 320 -8.01 7.15 -1.96
N GLN A 321 -8.85 7.84 -2.73
CA GLN A 321 -8.48 9.07 -3.46
C GLN A 321 -8.92 10.36 -2.75
N GLY A 322 -9.49 10.29 -1.54
CA GLY A 322 -10.00 11.47 -0.83
C GLY A 322 -11.09 12.23 -1.61
N ARG A 323 -11.75 11.57 -2.57
CA ARG A 323 -12.81 12.19 -3.37
C ARG A 323 -14.13 12.04 -2.62
N ASN A 324 -14.64 13.15 -2.09
CA ASN A 324 -16.02 13.25 -1.65
C ASN A 324 -16.95 12.89 -2.82
N VAL A 325 -17.60 11.74 -2.73
CA VAL A 325 -18.65 11.33 -3.67
C VAL A 325 -19.90 12.11 -3.30
N VAL A 326 -20.11 13.25 -3.95
CA VAL A 326 -21.48 13.76 -4.13
C VAL A 326 -22.15 12.79 -5.11
N ALA A 327 -23.13 12.04 -4.62
CA ALA A 327 -23.89 11.09 -5.44
C ALA A 327 -24.52 11.83 -6.64
N PRO A 328 -24.30 11.40 -7.89
CA PRO A 328 -25.02 11.94 -9.03
C PRO A 328 -26.43 11.31 -9.03
N GLY A 329 -27.43 12.06 -8.58
CA GLY A 329 -28.80 11.55 -8.62
C GLY A 329 -29.88 12.26 -7.81
N THR A 330 -29.59 13.31 -7.05
CA THR A 330 -30.67 14.14 -6.48
C THR A 330 -31.09 15.16 -7.51
N ILE A 331 -32.17 14.84 -8.21
CA ILE A 331 -32.92 15.74 -9.09
C ILE A 331 -33.26 16.99 -8.29
N GLU A 332 -32.67 18.13 -8.67
CA GLU A 332 -33.10 19.45 -8.23
C GLU A 332 -34.57 19.65 -8.66
N CYS A 333 -35.49 19.54 -7.71
CA CYS A 333 -36.84 20.07 -7.87
C CYS A 333 -36.78 21.57 -7.58
N ASN A 334 -36.33 22.34 -8.58
CA ASN A 334 -36.54 23.78 -8.62
C ASN A 334 -37.88 24.07 -9.30
N GLN A 335 -38.94 24.23 -8.51
CA GLN A 335 -40.15 24.94 -8.94
C GLN A 335 -40.49 26.03 -7.92
N SER A 336 -39.97 27.22 -8.23
CA SER A 336 -40.68 28.51 -8.20
C SER A 336 -41.91 28.62 -7.29
N VAL A 337 -41.73 29.13 -6.07
CA VAL A 337 -42.83 29.76 -5.33
C VAL A 337 -42.85 31.25 -5.65
N ASN A 338 -43.79 31.61 -6.51
CA ASN A 338 -44.28 32.95 -6.75
C ASN A 338 -44.89 33.50 -5.45
N THR A 339 -44.21 34.38 -4.72
CA THR A 339 -44.84 35.20 -3.68
C THR A 339 -45.63 36.32 -4.33
N ARG A 340 -46.90 36.03 -4.66
CA ARG A 340 -47.91 37.05 -4.96
C ARG A 340 -48.22 37.85 -3.70
N ARG A 341 -48.00 39.16 -3.80
CA ARG A 341 -48.64 40.21 -2.99
C ARG A 341 -50.14 39.91 -2.83
N LEU A 342 -50.59 39.73 -1.59
CA LEU A 342 -51.96 40.01 -1.19
C LEU A 342 -51.97 41.28 -0.35
N ARG A 343 -52.58 42.32 -0.92
CA ARG A 343 -53.11 43.50 -0.22
C ARG A 343 -54.33 43.06 0.57
N SER A 344 -54.39 43.46 1.84
CA SER A 344 -55.54 43.72 2.73
C SER A 344 -54.93 43.98 4.12
N ALA A 345 -55.26 44.99 4.92
CA ALA A 345 -56.37 45.93 4.92
C ALA A 345 -55.92 47.25 5.59
N GLN A 346 -56.60 48.35 5.25
CA GLN A 346 -56.54 49.64 5.95
C GLN A 346 -57.03 49.50 7.41
N PRO A 347 -56.45 50.25 8.36
CA PRO A 347 -57.13 50.65 9.59
C PRO A 347 -57.98 51.90 9.34
N LEU A 348 -59.21 51.89 9.86
CA LEU A 348 -60.12 53.03 9.95
C LEU A 348 -59.56 54.11 10.91
N PRO A 349 -59.86 55.40 10.70
CA PRO A 349 -59.47 56.47 11.61
C PRO A 349 -60.37 56.47 12.86
N ALA A 350 -59.75 56.75 14.01
CA ALA A 350 -60.46 57.11 15.24
C ALA A 350 -60.86 58.59 15.17
N ASP A 351 -62.14 58.87 15.44
CA ASP A 351 -62.65 60.22 15.63
C ASP A 351 -62.14 60.83 16.94
N PRO A 352 -61.96 62.16 17.00
CA PRO A 352 -61.54 62.88 18.18
C PRO A 352 -62.72 63.16 19.13
N SER A 353 -62.45 63.11 20.44
CA SER A 353 -63.24 63.76 21.50
C SER A 353 -62.44 64.91 22.10
#